data_AF-V4JSW2-F1
#
_entry.id   AF-V4JSW2-F1
#
_cell.length_a   1.000
_cell.length_b   1.000
_cell.length_c   1.000
_cell.angle_alpha   90.00
_cell.angle_beta   90.00
_cell.angle_gamma   90.00
#
_symmetry.space_group_name_H-M   'P 1'
#
loop_
_entity.id
_entity.type
_entity.pdbx_description
1 polymer ?
#
loop_
_entity_poly.entity_id
_entity_poly.type
_entity_poly.pdbx_seq_one_letter_code
_entity_poly.pdbx_strand_id
1 'polypeptide(L)'
;MPEGREYDLVVLAEGYTGRLRRSLGIGYTAQPLYGVNAEVEGSSQGDFVALFDNSTSRGLFSWYVPMGSTSLVGTASSEPRLLQPLLREAMKRFGLEGARVSRFYGGPVITGPPAERLRLGKLIAVGDAAGMNKPLTGGGLYPSAKAAVLALSMISDGVDLLSSAERALLAVSRELRRSYHVSKLLHARPDIVDMLAEAAEASGLARAVSGRVDYDVHYTLFTASIRSLRAPLGAAMLTLRSPRGAAKLLGALIMDAMA
;
A
#
# COMPACT_ATOMS: atom_id res chain seq x y z
N MET A 1 31.37 9.37 1.45
CA MET A 1 31.47 9.67 2.90
C MET A 1 32.87 10.18 3.17
N PRO A 2 33.06 11.12 4.11
CA PRO A 2 34.40 11.57 4.53
C PRO A 2 35.31 10.38 4.82
N GLU A 3 36.46 10.32 4.15
CA GLU A 3 37.47 9.29 4.39
C GLU A 3 38.04 9.39 5.81
N GLY A 4 38.41 8.25 6.40
CA GLY A 4 39.02 8.18 7.73
C GLY A 4 38.09 8.48 8.91
N ARG A 5 36.77 8.60 8.68
CA ARG A 5 35.79 8.73 9.78
C ARG A 5 35.08 7.43 10.08
N GLU A 6 34.92 7.15 11.37
CA GLU A 6 34.04 6.11 11.86
C GLU A 6 32.63 6.66 12.10
N TYR A 7 31.62 5.83 11.81
CA TYR A 7 30.21 6.13 12.04
C TYR A 7 29.63 5.04 12.93
N ASP A 8 28.73 5.39 13.84
CA ASP A 8 28.00 4.42 14.67
C ASP A 8 26.86 3.75 13.91
N LEU A 9 26.31 4.45 12.92
CA LEU A 9 25.24 3.99 12.06
C LEU A 9 25.32 4.64 10.68
N VAL A 10 25.12 3.85 9.64
CA VAL A 10 24.97 4.30 8.25
C VAL A 10 23.60 3.87 7.74
N VAL A 11 22.77 4.83 7.34
CA VAL A 11 21.41 4.56 6.85
C VAL A 11 21.39 4.56 5.32
N LEU A 12 21.02 3.43 4.73
CA LEU A 12 20.84 3.24 3.30
C LEU A 12 19.38 3.55 2.91
N ALA A 13 19.14 4.81 2.54
CA ALA A 13 17.85 5.33 2.10
C ALA A 13 17.77 5.53 0.57
N GLU A 14 18.37 4.62 -0.20
CA GLU A 14 18.54 4.77 -1.66
C GLU A 14 17.27 4.50 -2.51
N GLY A 15 16.12 4.32 -1.87
CA GLY A 15 14.89 3.89 -2.52
C GLY A 15 15.00 2.49 -3.15
N TYR A 16 14.06 2.16 -4.05
CA TYR A 16 14.05 0.85 -4.71
C TYR A 16 15.32 0.55 -5.53
N THR A 17 15.85 1.55 -6.25
CA THR A 17 17.01 1.39 -7.15
C THR A 17 18.29 0.96 -6.43
N GLY A 18 18.45 1.34 -5.16
CA GLY A 18 19.63 1.20 -4.30
C GLY A 18 20.82 0.39 -4.83
N ARG A 19 21.89 1.09 -5.22
CA ARG A 19 23.10 0.47 -5.77
C ARG A 19 23.93 -0.16 -4.67
N LEU A 20 24.14 0.55 -3.56
CA LEU A 20 25.02 0.12 -2.48
C LEU A 20 24.42 -1.04 -1.69
N ARG A 21 23.13 -0.95 -1.32
CA ARG A 21 22.47 -2.07 -0.64
C ARG A 21 22.53 -3.38 -1.46
N ARG A 22 22.41 -3.27 -2.79
CA ARG A 22 22.45 -4.42 -3.71
C ARG A 22 23.84 -5.02 -3.79
N SER A 23 24.89 -4.20 -3.89
CA SER A 23 26.28 -4.70 -3.87
C SER A 23 26.66 -5.35 -2.55
N LEU A 24 26.00 -4.98 -1.45
CA LEU A 24 26.21 -5.53 -0.11
C LEU A 24 25.30 -6.74 0.21
N GLY A 25 24.37 -7.10 -0.67
CA GLY A 25 23.44 -8.22 -0.44
C GLY A 25 22.47 -7.99 0.73
N ILE A 26 22.06 -6.74 0.97
CA ILE A 26 21.05 -6.38 1.98
C ILE A 26 19.89 -5.57 1.39
N GLY A 27 18.78 -5.50 2.12
CA GLY A 27 17.58 -4.76 1.71
C GLY A 27 16.67 -5.54 0.75
N TYR A 28 15.73 -4.82 0.13
CA TYR A 28 14.62 -5.38 -0.64
C TYR A 28 15.06 -5.94 -2.01
N THR A 29 14.76 -7.20 -2.28
CA THR A 29 15.23 -7.89 -3.50
C THR A 29 14.12 -8.32 -4.44
N ALA A 30 12.85 -8.25 -4.01
CA ALA A 30 11.73 -8.69 -4.84
C ALA A 30 11.45 -7.71 -5.99
N GLN A 31 10.84 -8.23 -7.06
CA GLN A 31 10.41 -7.40 -8.17
C GLN A 31 9.28 -6.46 -7.73
N PRO A 32 9.29 -5.20 -8.19
CA PRO A 32 8.26 -4.24 -7.87
C PRO A 32 7.12 -4.38 -8.88
N LEU A 33 5.97 -3.79 -8.56
CA LEU A 33 5.05 -3.36 -9.61
C LEU A 33 5.57 -2.06 -10.20
N TYR A 34 5.02 -1.65 -11.33
CA TYR A 34 5.28 -0.34 -11.92
C TYR A 34 3.99 0.44 -11.89
N GLY A 35 4.03 1.65 -11.35
CA GLY A 35 2.91 2.58 -11.31
C GLY A 35 3.08 3.70 -12.32
N VAL A 36 1.98 4.15 -12.91
CA VAL A 36 1.92 5.37 -13.73
C VAL A 36 0.75 6.22 -13.28
N ASN A 37 0.98 7.53 -13.24
CA ASN A 37 0.03 8.58 -12.98
C ASN A 37 -0.16 9.44 -14.23
N ALA A 38 -1.40 9.88 -14.43
CA ALA A 38 -1.79 11.00 -15.28
C ALA A 38 -2.34 12.11 -14.39
N GLU A 39 -1.74 13.29 -14.48
CA GLU A 39 -2.32 14.50 -13.90
C GLU A 39 -3.27 15.12 -14.93
N VAL A 40 -4.56 15.12 -14.60
CA VAL A 40 -5.66 15.52 -15.47
C VAL A 40 -6.12 16.91 -15.08
N GLU A 41 -6.26 17.79 -16.05
CA GLU A 41 -6.60 19.20 -15.84
C GLU A 41 -8.11 19.41 -15.71
N GLY A 42 -8.48 20.32 -14.81
CA GLY A 42 -9.87 20.66 -14.52
C GLY A 42 -10.19 20.54 -13.03
N SER A 43 -11.21 21.27 -12.59
CA SER A 43 -11.66 21.21 -11.19
C SER A 43 -12.04 19.77 -10.84
N SER A 44 -11.41 19.24 -9.81
CA SER A 44 -11.70 17.91 -9.28
C SER A 44 -12.44 18.04 -7.95
N GLN A 45 -13.39 17.12 -7.73
CA GLN A 45 -14.28 17.10 -6.58
C GLN A 45 -14.57 15.65 -6.22
N GLY A 46 -15.09 15.44 -5.01
CA GLY A 46 -15.37 14.11 -4.47
C GLY A 46 -14.22 13.56 -3.64
N ASP A 47 -14.23 12.25 -3.44
CA ASP A 47 -13.30 11.56 -2.57
C ASP A 47 -12.21 10.82 -3.35
N PHE A 48 -11.15 10.43 -2.63
CA PHE A 48 -10.22 9.42 -3.12
C PHE A 48 -10.97 8.14 -3.47
N VAL A 49 -10.65 7.56 -4.63
CA VAL A 49 -11.21 6.28 -5.07
C VAL A 49 -10.07 5.33 -5.38
N ALA A 50 -10.12 4.13 -4.78
CA ALA A 50 -9.30 2.99 -5.18
C ALA A 50 -10.19 1.94 -5.83
N LEU A 51 -9.88 1.56 -7.07
CA LEU A 51 -10.63 0.58 -7.84
C LEU A 51 -9.81 -0.71 -7.98
N PHE A 52 -10.23 -1.74 -7.25
CA PHE A 52 -9.70 -3.09 -7.38
C PHE A 52 -10.39 -3.76 -8.56
N ASP A 53 -9.76 -3.68 -9.74
CA ASP A 53 -10.30 -4.28 -10.96
C ASP A 53 -9.15 -4.69 -11.91
N ASN A 54 -9.15 -5.96 -12.32
CA ASN A 54 -8.15 -6.53 -13.23
C ASN A 54 -8.18 -5.95 -14.66
N SER A 55 -9.23 -5.21 -15.01
CA SER A 55 -9.32 -4.44 -16.27
C SER A 55 -8.60 -3.10 -16.20
N THR A 56 -8.40 -2.54 -15.00
CA THR A 56 -7.75 -1.23 -14.80
C THR A 56 -6.39 -1.31 -14.11
N SER A 57 -6.05 -2.44 -13.50
CA SER A 57 -4.79 -2.67 -12.78
C SER A 57 -4.39 -4.15 -12.87
N ARG A 58 -3.10 -4.47 -12.69
CA ARG A 58 -2.60 -5.85 -12.54
C ARG A 58 -1.67 -5.99 -11.33
N GLY A 59 -2.19 -6.55 -10.24
CA GLY A 59 -1.43 -6.78 -9.02
C GLY A 59 -1.53 -5.65 -7.97
N LEU A 60 -2.28 -4.59 -8.24
CA LEU A 60 -2.65 -3.55 -7.27
C LEU A 60 -4.12 -3.09 -7.51
N PHE A 61 -4.40 -1.80 -7.41
CA PHE A 61 -5.63 -1.12 -7.81
C PHE A 61 -5.28 0.08 -8.71
N SER A 62 -6.27 0.60 -9.42
CA SER A 62 -6.19 1.93 -10.03
C SER A 62 -6.76 2.98 -9.06
N TRP A 63 -6.33 4.22 -9.16
CA TRP A 63 -6.72 5.27 -8.22
C TRP A 63 -7.13 6.57 -8.91
N TYR A 64 -8.02 7.29 -8.24
CA TYR A 64 -8.39 8.67 -8.51
C TYR A 64 -8.16 9.49 -7.23
N VAL A 65 -7.43 10.60 -7.34
CA VAL A 65 -7.18 11.54 -6.25
C VAL A 65 -7.61 12.94 -6.70
N PRO A 66 -8.62 13.56 -6.09
CA PRO A 66 -8.93 14.96 -6.33
C PRO A 66 -7.88 15.86 -5.67
N MET A 67 -7.36 16.84 -6.42
CA MET A 67 -6.35 17.82 -5.98
C MET A 67 -6.86 19.27 -6.10
N GLY A 68 -8.18 19.47 -6.20
CA GLY A 68 -8.82 20.77 -6.32
C GLY A 68 -8.84 21.29 -7.76
N SER A 69 -7.70 21.76 -8.28
CA SER A 69 -7.60 22.31 -9.64
C SER A 69 -7.20 21.30 -10.72
N THR A 70 -6.77 20.10 -10.30
CA THR A 70 -6.43 18.95 -11.14
C THR A 70 -6.87 17.67 -10.43
N SER A 71 -6.88 16.54 -11.13
CA SER A 71 -7.02 15.22 -10.52
C SER A 71 -5.88 14.31 -10.93
N LEU A 72 -5.49 13.39 -10.04
CA LEU A 72 -4.54 12.35 -10.33
C LEU A 72 -5.28 11.05 -10.65
N VAL A 73 -5.02 10.46 -11.81
CA VAL A 73 -5.46 9.10 -12.13
C VAL A 73 -4.24 8.22 -12.26
N GLY A 74 -4.24 7.06 -11.63
CA GLY A 74 -3.13 6.13 -11.79
C GLY A 74 -3.52 4.68 -11.81
N THR A 75 -2.57 3.86 -12.24
CA THR A 75 -2.67 2.40 -12.29
C THR A 75 -1.31 1.79 -11.99
N ALA A 76 -1.30 0.52 -11.61
CA ALA A 76 -0.08 -0.26 -11.50
C ALA A 76 -0.19 -1.64 -12.15
N SER A 77 0.96 -2.14 -12.60
CA SER A 77 1.10 -3.46 -13.22
C SER A 77 2.47 -4.05 -12.94
N SER A 78 2.55 -5.37 -12.72
CA SER A 78 3.81 -6.11 -12.78
C SER A 78 4.38 -6.19 -14.21
N GLU A 79 3.55 -5.89 -15.22
CA GLU A 79 3.88 -5.92 -16.63
C GLU A 79 3.86 -4.50 -17.21
N PRO A 80 5.01 -3.81 -17.35
CA PRO A 80 5.09 -2.42 -17.78
C PRO A 80 4.36 -2.13 -19.10
N ARG A 81 4.36 -3.08 -20.04
CA ARG A 81 3.68 -2.95 -21.34
C ARG A 81 2.16 -2.79 -21.22
N LEU A 82 1.57 -3.19 -20.10
CA LEU A 82 0.13 -3.03 -19.84
C LEU A 82 -0.23 -1.67 -19.23
N LEU A 83 0.74 -0.88 -18.76
CA LEU A 83 0.43 0.37 -18.05
C LEU A 83 -0.38 1.36 -18.88
N GLN A 84 -0.03 1.52 -20.16
CA GLN A 84 -0.73 2.45 -21.04
C GLN A 84 -2.19 2.04 -21.30
N PRO A 85 -2.52 0.80 -21.73
CA PRO A 85 -3.91 0.39 -21.89
C PRO A 85 -4.69 0.36 -20.55
N LEU A 86 -4.06 -0.06 -19.44
CA LEU A 86 -4.70 -0.05 -18.13
C LEU A 86 -5.04 1.37 -17.65
N LEU A 87 -4.14 2.34 -17.88
CA LEU A 87 -4.38 3.74 -17.52
C LEU A 87 -5.52 4.34 -18.35
N ARG A 88 -5.59 4.02 -19.65
CA ARG A 88 -6.73 4.43 -20.50
C ARG A 88 -8.05 3.88 -19.97
N GLU A 89 -8.09 2.60 -19.63
CA GLU A 89 -9.30 2.00 -19.04
C GLU A 89 -9.62 2.62 -17.68
N ALA A 90 -8.63 2.89 -16.83
CA ALA A 90 -8.84 3.59 -15.56
C ALA A 90 -9.42 4.99 -15.76
N MET A 91 -8.88 5.80 -16.68
CA MET A 91 -9.42 7.11 -17.02
C MET A 91 -10.88 7.02 -17.48
N LYS A 92 -11.21 6.04 -18.32
CA LYS A 92 -12.59 5.78 -18.74
C LYS A 92 -13.50 5.41 -17.56
N ARG A 93 -13.06 4.51 -16.67
CA ARG A 93 -13.82 4.11 -15.48
C ARG A 93 -14.06 5.26 -14.51
N PHE A 94 -13.14 6.22 -14.44
CA PHE A 94 -13.29 7.43 -13.65
C PHE A 94 -14.02 8.57 -14.39
N GLY A 95 -14.53 8.35 -15.60
CA GLY A 95 -15.27 9.36 -16.37
C GLY A 95 -14.41 10.48 -16.94
N LEU A 96 -13.11 10.23 -17.13
CA LEU A 96 -12.11 11.19 -17.62
C LEU A 96 -11.60 10.81 -19.02
N GLU A 97 -12.36 10.02 -19.77
CA GLU A 97 -12.04 9.71 -21.16
C GLU A 97 -12.00 10.99 -22.01
N GLY A 98 -10.91 11.20 -22.74
CA GLY A 98 -10.69 12.41 -23.55
C GLY A 98 -10.30 13.67 -22.74
N ALA A 99 -10.18 13.58 -21.42
CA ALA A 99 -9.73 14.70 -20.60
C ALA A 99 -8.28 15.09 -20.92
N ARG A 100 -7.95 16.37 -20.76
CA ARG A 100 -6.61 16.89 -21.03
C ARG A 100 -5.65 16.50 -19.90
N VAL A 101 -4.57 15.80 -20.25
CA VAL A 101 -3.52 15.39 -19.32
C VAL A 101 -2.37 16.39 -19.40
N SER A 102 -2.00 16.99 -18.27
CA SER A 102 -0.86 17.92 -18.19
C SER A 102 0.47 17.17 -18.15
N ARG A 103 0.50 16.02 -17.46
CA ARG A 103 1.72 15.27 -17.19
C ARG A 103 1.47 13.80 -16.93
N PHE A 104 2.41 12.97 -17.37
CA PHE A 104 2.55 11.59 -16.90
C PHE A 104 3.82 11.43 -16.06
N TYR A 105 3.73 10.67 -14.97
CA TYR A 105 4.89 10.30 -14.16
C TYR A 105 4.64 8.97 -13.44
N GLY A 106 5.70 8.26 -13.06
CA GLY A 106 5.55 6.92 -12.51
C GLY A 106 6.86 6.35 -12.01
N GLY A 107 6.79 5.14 -11.46
CA GLY A 107 7.94 4.47 -10.89
C GLY A 107 7.62 3.12 -10.27
N PRO A 108 8.62 2.47 -9.67
CA PRO A 108 8.44 1.24 -8.92
C PRO A 108 7.44 1.42 -7.77
N VAL A 109 6.57 0.45 -7.58
CA VAL A 109 5.65 0.35 -6.44
C VAL A 109 5.96 -0.93 -5.69
N ILE A 110 6.32 -0.78 -4.42
CA ILE A 110 6.79 -1.89 -3.58
C ILE A 110 5.61 -2.50 -2.83
N THR A 111 5.31 -3.75 -3.13
CA THR A 111 4.22 -4.52 -2.50
C THR A 111 4.68 -5.86 -1.93
N GLY A 112 5.94 -6.23 -2.20
CA GLY A 112 6.54 -7.47 -1.73
C GLY A 112 6.69 -7.50 -0.20
N PRO A 113 7.07 -8.65 0.37
CA PRO A 113 7.36 -8.69 1.79
C PRO A 113 8.58 -7.81 2.07
N PRO A 114 8.70 -7.26 3.30
CA PRO A 114 9.91 -6.56 3.70
C PRO A 114 11.15 -7.43 3.52
N ALA A 115 12.31 -6.78 3.40
CA ALA A 115 13.59 -7.47 3.26
C ALA A 115 13.81 -8.51 4.37
N GLU A 116 14.44 -9.63 4.02
CA GLU A 116 14.85 -10.64 5.01
C GLU A 116 16.04 -10.16 5.83
N ARG A 117 16.95 -9.43 5.19
CA ARG A 117 18.16 -8.89 5.81
C ARG A 117 18.20 -7.37 5.65
N LEU A 118 17.99 -6.65 6.75
CA LEU A 118 17.99 -5.19 6.78
C LEU A 118 19.37 -4.58 7.10
N ARG A 119 20.28 -5.36 7.69
CA ARG A 119 21.54 -4.87 8.25
C ARG A 119 22.75 -5.68 7.80
N LEU A 120 23.88 -4.98 7.64
CA LEU A 120 25.24 -5.53 7.54
C LEU A 120 26.18 -4.65 8.37
N GLY A 121 26.67 -5.16 9.51
CA GLY A 121 27.49 -4.36 10.43
C GLY A 121 26.74 -3.11 10.88
N LYS A 122 27.34 -1.93 10.67
CA LYS A 122 26.74 -0.62 11.00
C LYS A 122 25.86 -0.04 9.88
N LEU A 123 25.68 -0.75 8.75
CA LEU A 123 24.83 -0.31 7.65
C LEU A 123 23.42 -0.90 7.79
N ILE A 124 22.39 -0.06 7.65
CA ILE A 124 20.99 -0.47 7.74
C ILE A 124 20.16 0.10 6.59
N ALA A 125 19.33 -0.71 5.94
CA ALA A 125 18.42 -0.28 4.89
C ALA A 125 17.09 0.22 5.46
N VAL A 126 16.50 1.27 4.87
CA VAL A 126 15.22 1.87 5.28
C VAL A 126 14.32 2.22 4.08
N GLY A 127 13.04 2.50 4.32
CA GLY A 127 12.09 2.88 3.27
C GLY A 127 11.95 1.80 2.18
N ASP A 128 11.80 2.20 0.92
CA ASP A 128 11.71 1.26 -0.21
C ASP A 128 12.96 0.36 -0.34
N ALA A 129 14.12 0.84 0.10
CA ALA A 129 15.35 0.03 0.12
C ALA A 129 15.25 -1.16 1.09
N ALA A 130 14.35 -1.09 2.07
CA ALA A 130 14.02 -2.14 3.02
C ALA A 130 12.70 -2.86 2.72
N GLY A 131 11.90 -2.37 1.77
CA GLY A 131 10.55 -2.87 1.51
C GLY A 131 9.55 -2.48 2.61
N MET A 132 9.72 -1.29 3.17
CA MET A 132 8.87 -0.74 4.25
C MET A 132 7.59 -0.13 3.69
N ASN A 133 6.84 -0.90 2.92
CA ASN A 133 5.66 -0.46 2.21
C ASN A 133 4.48 -1.34 2.60
N LYS A 134 3.31 -0.72 2.80
CA LYS A 134 2.05 -1.39 3.08
C LYS A 134 1.67 -2.29 1.89
N PRO A 135 1.71 -3.63 2.01
CA PRO A 135 1.59 -4.54 0.87
C PRO A 135 0.31 -4.43 0.04
N LEU A 136 -0.79 -3.99 0.64
CA LEU A 136 -2.08 -3.80 -0.04
C LEU A 136 -2.13 -2.51 -0.89
N THR A 137 -1.29 -1.52 -0.57
CA THR A 137 -1.41 -0.16 -1.14
C THR A 137 -0.15 0.35 -1.80
N GLY A 138 1.01 -0.24 -1.51
CA GLY A 138 2.31 0.29 -1.89
C GLY A 138 2.79 1.50 -1.08
N GLY A 139 1.97 2.04 -0.17
CA GLY A 139 2.31 3.22 0.62
C GLY A 139 3.44 2.96 1.63
N GLY A 140 4.55 3.71 1.53
CA GLY A 140 5.74 3.52 2.37
C GLY A 140 6.01 4.61 3.42
N LEU A 141 5.31 5.74 3.37
CA LEU A 141 5.54 6.85 4.31
C LEU A 141 5.22 6.45 5.75
N TYR A 142 4.03 5.89 5.99
CA TYR A 142 3.60 5.53 7.33
C TYR A 142 4.43 4.44 8.00
N PRO A 143 4.71 3.27 7.37
CA PRO A 143 5.57 2.27 8.01
C PRO A 143 6.96 2.81 8.33
N SER A 144 7.49 3.68 7.46
CA SER A 144 8.78 4.34 7.70
C SER A 144 8.72 5.31 8.89
N ALA A 145 7.66 6.13 8.98
CA ALA A 145 7.44 7.04 10.11
C ALA A 145 7.24 6.28 11.43
N LYS A 146 6.44 5.21 11.41
CA LYS A 146 6.23 4.32 12.56
C LYS A 146 7.56 3.73 13.05
N ALA A 147 8.41 3.24 12.15
CA ALA A 147 9.73 2.75 12.52
C ALA A 147 10.61 3.84 13.12
N ALA A 148 10.58 5.07 12.58
CA ALA A 148 11.33 6.19 13.12
C ALA A 148 10.89 6.56 14.55
N VAL A 149 9.58 6.62 14.82
CA VAL A 149 9.02 6.93 16.15
C VAL A 149 9.40 5.84 17.16
N LEU A 150 9.29 4.56 16.78
CA LEU A 150 9.71 3.45 17.64
C LEU A 150 11.20 3.50 17.96
N ALA A 151 12.04 3.79 16.97
CA ALA A 151 13.49 3.93 17.19
C ALA A 151 13.78 5.11 18.13
N LEU A 152 13.13 6.25 17.95
CA LEU A 152 13.30 7.43 18.82
C LEU A 152 12.91 7.15 20.27
N SER A 153 11.82 6.39 20.48
CA SER A 153 11.42 5.97 21.83
C SER A 153 12.52 5.14 22.49
N MET A 154 13.06 4.13 21.79
CA MET A 154 14.13 3.28 22.32
C MET A 154 15.42 4.05 22.62
N ILE A 155 15.77 5.02 21.76
CA ILE A 155 16.91 5.91 21.99
C ILE A 155 16.69 6.73 23.26
N SER A 156 15.48 7.25 23.46
CA SER A 156 15.11 8.02 24.66
C SER A 156 15.17 7.17 25.94
N ASP A 157 14.93 5.86 25.81
CA ASP A 157 15.05 4.87 26.89
C ASP A 157 16.50 4.37 27.09
N GLY A 158 17.48 4.93 26.37
CA GLY A 158 18.90 4.63 26.54
C GLY A 158 19.44 3.47 25.70
N VAL A 159 18.68 2.94 24.74
CA VAL A 159 19.16 1.95 23.77
C VAL A 159 20.03 2.64 22.72
N ASP A 160 21.14 1.99 22.32
CA ASP A 160 22.04 2.56 21.30
C ASP A 160 21.34 2.77 19.93
N LEU A 161 21.88 3.68 19.12
CA LEU A 161 21.28 4.08 17.84
C LEU A 161 21.06 2.90 16.88
N LEU A 162 22.04 1.99 16.78
CA LEU A 162 22.00 0.88 15.82
C LEU A 162 20.95 -0.15 16.24
N SER A 163 20.95 -0.54 17.51
CA SER A 163 19.97 -1.47 18.08
C SER A 163 18.56 -0.90 18.00
N SER A 164 18.38 0.40 18.29
CA SER A 164 17.08 1.06 18.21
C SER A 164 16.52 1.04 16.79
N ALA A 165 17.33 1.41 15.80
CA ALA A 165 16.94 1.38 14.40
C ALA A 165 16.60 -0.05 13.92
N GLU A 166 17.44 -1.04 14.24
CA GLU A 166 17.20 -2.43 13.84
C GLU A 166 15.93 -3.00 14.47
N ARG A 167 15.74 -2.83 15.79
CA ARG A 167 14.56 -3.35 16.49
C ARG A 167 13.27 -2.72 15.98
N ALA A 168 13.27 -1.41 15.73
CA ALA A 168 12.11 -0.71 15.19
C ALA A 168 11.75 -1.19 13.79
N LEU A 169 12.74 -1.30 12.89
CA LEU A 169 12.51 -1.80 11.53
C LEU A 169 12.05 -3.27 11.52
N LEU A 170 12.60 -4.12 12.39
CA LEU A 170 12.17 -5.52 12.52
C LEU A 170 10.75 -5.64 13.10
N ALA A 171 10.37 -4.76 14.02
CA ALA A 171 9.00 -4.71 14.55
C ALA A 171 8.00 -4.42 13.44
N VAL A 172 8.18 -3.33 12.70
CA VAL A 172 7.31 -2.96 11.58
C VAL A 172 7.38 -3.99 10.45
N SER A 173 8.56 -4.55 10.14
CA SER A 173 8.69 -5.60 9.11
C SER A 173 7.90 -6.86 9.44
N ARG A 174 7.72 -7.21 10.72
CA ARG A 174 6.89 -8.36 11.11
C ARG A 174 5.41 -8.09 10.83
N GLU A 175 4.92 -6.89 11.12
CA GLU A 175 3.55 -6.47 10.81
C GLU A 175 3.30 -6.48 9.30
N LEU A 176 4.18 -5.83 8.53
CA LEU A 176 4.08 -5.79 7.07
C LEU A 176 4.12 -7.20 6.46
N ARG A 177 4.98 -8.09 6.96
CA ARG A 177 5.05 -9.48 6.47
C ARG A 177 3.75 -10.26 6.70
N ARG A 178 3.03 -10.02 7.80
CA ARG A 178 1.70 -10.63 8.04
C ARG A 178 0.69 -10.12 7.02
N SER A 179 0.65 -8.80 6.81
CA SER A 179 -0.28 -8.17 5.86
C SER A 179 -0.03 -8.56 4.40
N TYR A 180 1.22 -8.90 4.03
CA TYR A 180 1.59 -9.30 2.66
C TYR A 180 0.84 -10.53 2.14
N HIS A 181 0.61 -11.53 3.00
CA HIS A 181 -0.10 -12.73 2.58
C HIS A 181 -1.59 -12.43 2.33
N VAL A 182 -2.18 -11.55 3.13
CA VAL A 182 -3.56 -11.09 2.96
C VAL A 182 -3.68 -10.23 1.70
N SER A 183 -2.74 -9.33 1.45
CA SER A 183 -2.79 -8.46 0.27
C SER A 183 -2.73 -9.25 -1.04
N LYS A 184 -1.93 -10.33 -1.11
CA LYS A 184 -1.93 -11.23 -2.27
C LYS A 184 -3.30 -11.80 -2.58
N LEU A 185 -4.04 -12.24 -1.55
CA LEU A 185 -5.37 -12.79 -1.71
C LEU A 185 -6.32 -11.71 -2.26
N LEU A 186 -6.29 -10.50 -1.69
CA LEU A 186 -7.17 -9.40 -2.07
C LEU A 186 -6.90 -8.92 -3.50
N HIS A 187 -5.63 -8.79 -3.91
CA HIS A 187 -5.30 -8.43 -5.30
C HIS A 187 -5.63 -9.55 -6.30
N ALA A 188 -5.56 -10.82 -5.90
CA ALA A 188 -5.96 -11.94 -6.75
C ALA A 188 -7.50 -12.09 -6.85
N ARG A 189 -8.24 -11.55 -5.89
CA ARG A 189 -9.70 -11.66 -5.77
C ARG A 189 -10.35 -10.30 -5.51
N PRO A 190 -10.39 -9.42 -6.52
CA PRO A 190 -11.04 -8.11 -6.38
C PRO A 190 -12.51 -8.20 -5.95
N ASP A 191 -13.19 -9.30 -6.32
CA ASP A 191 -14.56 -9.58 -5.89
C ASP A 191 -14.72 -9.73 -4.36
N ILE A 192 -13.68 -10.17 -3.66
CA ILE A 192 -13.67 -10.24 -2.20
C ILE A 192 -13.54 -8.83 -1.61
N VAL A 193 -12.80 -7.93 -2.26
CA VAL A 193 -12.65 -6.54 -1.81
C VAL A 193 -14.00 -5.83 -1.87
N ASP A 194 -14.72 -5.95 -2.98
CA ASP A 194 -16.06 -5.37 -3.16
C ASP A 194 -17.04 -5.91 -2.10
N MET A 195 -17.03 -7.22 -1.87
CA MET A 195 -17.87 -7.85 -0.86
C MET A 195 -17.57 -7.39 0.57
N LEU A 196 -16.29 -7.24 0.92
CA LEU A 196 -15.87 -6.72 2.22
C LEU A 196 -16.32 -5.27 2.41
N ALA A 197 -16.25 -4.48 1.35
CA ALA A 197 -16.74 -3.10 1.34
C ALA A 197 -18.25 -3.00 1.57
N GLU A 198 -19.03 -3.82 0.88
CA GLU A 198 -20.49 -3.87 1.05
C GLU A 198 -20.87 -4.29 2.47
N ALA A 199 -20.22 -5.32 3.01
CA ALA A 199 -20.48 -5.78 4.38
C ALA A 199 -20.11 -4.70 5.42
N ALA A 200 -19.01 -3.97 5.18
CA ALA A 200 -18.57 -2.83 5.98
C ALA A 200 -19.61 -1.70 6.01
N GLU A 201 -20.19 -1.36 4.86
CA GLU A 201 -21.23 -0.33 4.76
C GLU A 201 -22.54 -0.81 5.41
N ALA A 202 -23.00 -2.01 5.07
CA ALA A 202 -24.26 -2.58 5.56
C ALA A 202 -24.27 -2.76 7.09
N SER A 203 -23.10 -3.06 7.68
CA SER A 203 -22.97 -3.18 9.14
C SER A 203 -22.89 -1.83 9.87
N GLY A 204 -22.84 -0.71 9.13
CA GLY A 204 -22.56 0.61 9.69
C GLY A 204 -21.14 0.77 10.23
N LEU A 205 -20.28 -0.27 10.09
CA LEU A 205 -18.89 -0.22 10.49
C LEU A 205 -18.18 0.89 9.73
N ALA A 206 -18.38 1.00 8.41
CA ALA A 206 -17.91 2.11 7.59
C ALA A 206 -18.14 3.49 8.24
N ARG A 207 -19.37 3.73 8.71
CA ARG A 207 -19.74 5.00 9.36
C ARG A 207 -19.14 5.16 10.75
N ALA A 208 -19.02 4.07 11.51
CA ALA A 208 -18.46 4.07 12.86
C ALA A 208 -16.95 4.37 12.88
N VAL A 209 -16.24 4.01 11.81
CA VAL A 209 -14.79 4.26 11.66
C VAL A 209 -14.43 5.46 10.76
N SER A 210 -15.38 5.99 9.96
CA SER A 210 -15.21 7.14 9.05
C SER A 210 -14.75 8.48 9.68
N GLY A 211 -14.53 8.54 11.00
CA GLY A 211 -13.93 9.69 11.68
C GLY A 211 -12.82 9.33 12.69
N ARG A 212 -12.44 8.05 12.78
CA ARG A 212 -11.46 7.52 13.74
C ARG A 212 -10.33 6.73 13.11
N VAL A 213 -10.37 6.52 11.79
CA VAL A 213 -9.45 5.61 11.10
C VAL A 213 -8.67 6.37 10.06
N ASP A 214 -7.39 6.52 10.39
CA ASP A 214 -6.33 7.06 9.56
C ASP A 214 -6.26 6.31 8.21
N TYR A 215 -5.98 7.03 7.12
CA TYR A 215 -5.65 6.46 5.79
C TYR A 215 -4.52 5.42 5.87
N ASP A 216 -3.74 5.49 6.94
CA ASP A 216 -2.69 4.56 7.25
C ASP A 216 -3.12 3.22 7.84
N VAL A 217 -4.41 3.09 8.18
CA VAL A 217 -5.08 1.85 8.53
C VAL A 217 -6.06 1.50 7.41
N HIS A 218 -5.87 0.32 6.81
CA HIS A 218 -6.34 -0.14 5.49
C HIS A 218 -7.84 -0.11 5.14
N TYR A 219 -8.70 0.54 5.91
CA TYR A 219 -10.15 0.36 5.82
C TYR A 219 -10.87 1.36 4.90
N THR A 220 -10.32 2.55 4.66
CA THR A 220 -10.92 3.54 3.74
C THR A 220 -10.76 3.19 2.26
N LEU A 221 -9.98 2.15 1.92
CA LEU A 221 -9.94 1.61 0.56
C LEU A 221 -11.26 0.97 0.11
N PHE A 222 -12.09 0.54 1.07
CA PHE A 222 -13.25 -0.29 0.76
C PHE A 222 -14.49 0.52 0.37
N THR A 223 -14.74 1.70 0.95
CA THR A 223 -15.98 2.45 0.71
C THR A 223 -16.18 2.89 -0.75
N ALA A 224 -15.11 2.96 -1.55
CA ALA A 224 -15.17 3.38 -2.95
C ALA A 224 -15.29 2.22 -3.97
N SER A 225 -15.04 0.97 -3.56
CA SER A 225 -15.25 -0.24 -4.38
C SER A 225 -16.74 -0.50 -4.70
N ILE A 226 -17.64 0.11 -3.95
CA ILE A 226 -19.08 -0.17 -3.90
C ILE A 226 -19.86 0.31 -5.15
N ARG A 227 -19.22 1.06 -6.06
CA ARG A 227 -19.89 1.55 -7.28
C ARG A 227 -19.86 0.58 -8.47
N SER A 228 -19.37 -0.65 -8.29
CA SER A 228 -19.41 -1.68 -9.34
C SER A 228 -20.84 -2.26 -9.47
N LEU A 229 -21.39 -2.24 -10.69
CA LEU A 229 -22.81 -2.52 -11.04
C LEU A 229 -23.35 -3.94 -10.69
N ARG A 230 -22.67 -4.73 -9.85
CA ARG A 230 -23.02 -6.14 -9.52
C ARG A 230 -23.29 -6.40 -8.03
N ALA A 231 -23.23 -5.37 -7.19
CA ALA A 231 -23.28 -5.45 -5.73
C ALA A 231 -24.44 -6.25 -5.09
N PRO A 232 -25.72 -6.10 -5.46
CA PRO A 232 -26.80 -6.71 -4.66
C PRO A 232 -26.91 -8.25 -4.76
N LEU A 233 -26.26 -8.89 -5.75
CA LEU A 233 -26.26 -10.35 -5.89
C LEU A 233 -25.12 -11.03 -5.11
N GLY A 234 -24.01 -10.33 -4.88
CA GLY A 234 -22.82 -10.86 -4.19
C GLY A 234 -23.03 -11.03 -2.69
N ALA A 235 -23.58 -10.00 -2.04
CA ALA A 235 -23.92 -10.03 -0.61
C ALA A 235 -24.95 -11.12 -0.28
N ALA A 236 -25.99 -11.29 -1.10
CA ALA A 236 -27.01 -12.32 -0.93
C ALA A 236 -26.45 -13.74 -1.10
N MET A 237 -25.50 -13.94 -2.03
CA MET A 237 -24.87 -15.25 -2.26
C MET A 237 -23.97 -15.70 -1.11
N LEU A 238 -23.36 -14.80 -0.33
CA LEU A 238 -22.49 -15.21 0.78
C LEU A 238 -23.25 -15.62 2.04
N THR A 239 -24.32 -14.90 2.37
CA THR A 239 -25.23 -15.31 3.44
C THR A 239 -25.82 -16.69 3.18
N LEU A 240 -25.96 -17.08 1.90
CA LEU A 240 -26.50 -18.38 1.50
C LEU A 240 -25.45 -19.50 1.41
N ARG A 241 -24.15 -19.21 1.23
CA ARG A 241 -23.15 -20.27 0.93
C ARG A 241 -22.19 -20.64 2.07
N SER A 242 -21.88 -19.76 3.01
CA SER A 242 -20.97 -20.13 4.12
C SER A 242 -21.00 -19.11 5.29
N PRO A 243 -21.95 -19.24 6.23
CA PRO A 243 -22.03 -18.41 7.43
C PRO A 243 -20.73 -18.46 8.28
N ARG A 244 -20.06 -19.62 8.30
CA ARG A 244 -18.82 -19.83 9.06
C ARG A 244 -17.61 -19.10 8.45
N GLY A 245 -17.55 -18.99 7.12
CA GLY A 245 -16.47 -18.29 6.42
C GLY A 245 -16.52 -16.78 6.62
N ALA A 246 -17.72 -16.20 6.58
CA ALA A 246 -17.94 -14.78 6.86
C ALA A 246 -17.56 -14.44 8.32
N ALA A 247 -17.97 -15.25 9.29
CA ALA A 247 -17.65 -15.07 10.70
C ALA A 247 -16.13 -15.20 10.99
N LYS A 248 -15.44 -16.12 10.32
CA LYS A 248 -13.99 -16.33 10.50
C LYS A 248 -13.16 -15.19 9.92
N LEU A 249 -13.62 -14.61 8.81
CA LEU A 249 -12.99 -13.45 8.16
C LEU A 249 -13.24 -12.16 8.96
N LEU A 250 -14.47 -11.96 9.47
CA LEU A 250 -14.78 -10.86 10.39
C LEU A 250 -13.95 -10.95 11.67
N GLY A 251 -13.82 -12.15 12.24
CA GLY A 251 -13.00 -12.39 13.43
C GLY A 251 -11.51 -12.09 13.20
N ALA A 252 -10.99 -12.40 12.01
CA ALA A 252 -9.61 -12.06 11.64
C ALA A 252 -9.40 -10.55 11.48
N LEU A 253 -10.35 -9.84 10.87
CA LEU A 253 -10.30 -8.38 10.70
C LEU A 253 -10.46 -7.63 12.02
N ILE A 254 -11.28 -8.14 12.95
CA ILE A 254 -11.46 -7.55 14.29
C ILE A 254 -10.20 -7.74 15.14
N MET A 255 -9.55 -8.90 15.08
CA MET A 255 -8.30 -9.14 15.82
C MET A 255 -7.14 -8.29 15.30
N ASP A 256 -7.07 -8.02 14.00
CA ASP A 256 -6.03 -7.16 13.40
C ASP A 256 -6.27 -5.66 13.68
N ALA A 257 -7.51 -5.26 13.95
CA ALA A 257 -7.86 -3.90 14.37
C ALA A 257 -7.66 -3.64 15.88
N MET A 258 -7.46 -4.69 16.67
CA MET A 258 -7.31 -4.63 18.14
C MET A 258 -5.87 -4.90 18.62
N ALA A 259 -4.91 -5.12 17.71
CA ALA A 259 -3.49 -5.35 17.99
C ALA A 259 -2.63 -4.16 17.54
#